data_AF-A0A4U8YRV5-F1
#
_entry.id   AF-A0A4U8YRV5-F1
#
_cell.length_a   1.000
_cell.length_b   1.000
_cell.length_c   1.000
_cell.angle_alpha   90.00
_cell.angle_beta   90.00
_cell.angle_gamma   90.00
#
_symmetry.space_group_name_H-M   'P 1'
#
loop_
_entity.id
_entity.type
_entity.pdbx_description
1 polymer ?
#
loop_
_entity_poly.entity_id
_entity_poly.type
_entity_poly.pdbx_seq_one_letter_code
_entity_poly.pdbx_strand_id
1 'polypeptide(L)'
;MNNLCWKTYCHKTNDIPPRPTLVKALSFFDHEPFHGAEKIAVDLGCGAGGDCLSLLTAGWSVFAVDKEPEAIRTVEEKAAPHANHLKTRVSLFEEIQSLPTALLVNASLSLPFCRPEAFHTLWKIVASSIQPGGRFAGTLFGDRDEWSANTAMTFLSVDQVYGMFSGFKMEHFHERDEMGPTATAGDKHWHSYSVVAKKIHPTQK
;
A
#
# COMPACT_ATOMS: atom_id res chain seq x y z
N MET A 1 -16.00 21.22 -2.75
CA MET A 1 -15.87 19.92 -2.07
C MET A 1 -16.33 18.84 -3.03
N ASN A 2 -15.46 18.41 -3.94
CA ASN A 2 -15.80 17.32 -4.85
C ASN A 2 -15.60 16.00 -4.11
N ASN A 3 -16.73 15.42 -3.70
CA ASN A 3 -16.84 14.03 -3.33
C ASN A 3 -16.45 13.18 -4.56
N LEU A 4 -15.14 12.95 -4.73
CA LEU A 4 -14.62 11.98 -5.66
C LEU A 4 -15.16 10.62 -5.21
N CYS A 5 -16.19 10.16 -5.91
CA CYS A 5 -16.92 8.95 -5.56
C CYS A 5 -15.96 7.75 -5.67
N TRP A 6 -15.57 7.17 -4.52
CA TRP A 6 -14.73 5.97 -4.48
C TRP A 6 -15.26 4.85 -5.37
N LYS A 7 -16.58 4.71 -5.42
CA LYS A 7 -17.27 3.80 -6.32
C LYS A 7 -16.86 4.00 -7.80
N THR A 8 -16.71 5.25 -8.25
CA THR A 8 -16.22 5.56 -9.61
C THR A 8 -14.76 5.16 -9.81
N TYR A 9 -13.91 5.31 -8.78
CA TYR A 9 -12.52 4.82 -8.85
C TYR A 9 -12.49 3.29 -8.97
N CYS A 10 -13.17 2.57 -8.07
CA CYS A 10 -13.23 1.10 -8.10
C CYS A 10 -13.74 0.54 -9.43
N HIS A 11 -14.81 1.11 -9.99
CA HIS A 11 -15.31 0.70 -11.30
C HIS A 11 -14.27 0.90 -12.41
N LYS A 12 -13.51 2.01 -12.39
CA LYS A 12 -12.47 2.27 -13.39
C LYS A 12 -11.21 1.42 -13.20
N THR A 13 -10.96 0.92 -12.00
CA THR A 13 -9.75 0.14 -11.69
C THR A 13 -9.96 -1.37 -11.63
N ASN A 14 -11.15 -1.85 -12.02
CA ASN A 14 -11.60 -3.22 -11.78
C ASN A 14 -10.71 -4.32 -12.42
N ASP A 15 -10.05 -3.99 -13.54
CA ASP A 15 -9.18 -4.88 -14.33
C ASP A 15 -7.75 -4.33 -14.48
N ILE A 16 -7.34 -3.39 -13.62
CA ILE A 16 -5.99 -2.83 -13.70
C ILE A 16 -4.97 -3.87 -13.19
N PRO A 17 -3.87 -4.12 -13.95
CA PRO A 17 -2.81 -5.01 -13.52
C PRO A 17 -2.21 -4.57 -12.17
N PRO A 18 -1.53 -5.47 -11.44
CA PRO A 18 -0.91 -5.09 -10.18
C PRO A 18 0.00 -3.88 -10.35
N ARG A 19 0.02 -3.03 -9.33
CA ARG A 19 0.73 -1.76 -9.37
C ARG A 19 2.23 -2.00 -9.51
N PRO A 20 2.97 -1.12 -10.22
CA PRO A 20 4.39 -1.35 -10.49
C PRO A 20 5.26 -1.59 -9.25
N THR A 21 4.92 -0.96 -8.13
CA THR A 21 5.59 -1.16 -6.83
C THR A 21 5.42 -2.58 -6.31
N LEU A 22 4.22 -3.16 -6.41
CA LEU A 22 3.96 -4.55 -6.04
C LEU A 22 4.76 -5.50 -6.93
N VAL A 23 4.68 -5.32 -8.26
CA VAL A 23 5.42 -6.16 -9.23
C VAL A 23 6.92 -6.14 -8.94
N LYS A 24 7.49 -4.95 -8.67
CA LYS A 24 8.90 -4.81 -8.33
C LYS A 24 9.24 -5.50 -7.00
N ALA A 25 8.40 -5.37 -5.97
CA ALA A 25 8.61 -6.07 -4.71
C ALA A 25 8.60 -7.60 -4.88
N LEU A 26 7.68 -8.14 -5.68
CA LEU A 26 7.63 -9.57 -6.01
C LEU A 26 8.90 -10.03 -6.73
N SER A 27 9.40 -9.27 -7.72
CA SER A 27 10.66 -9.61 -8.39
C SER A 27 11.86 -9.67 -7.43
N PHE A 28 11.88 -8.84 -6.38
CA PHE A 28 12.94 -8.91 -5.38
C PHE A 28 12.82 -10.15 -4.48
N PHE A 29 11.61 -10.66 -4.22
CA PHE A 29 11.44 -11.94 -3.56
C PHE A 29 11.83 -13.13 -4.43
N ASP A 30 11.70 -13.03 -5.75
CA ASP A 30 12.15 -14.08 -6.67
C ASP A 30 13.67 -14.17 -6.74
N HIS A 31 14.37 -13.03 -6.69
CA HIS A 31 15.84 -12.97 -6.65
C HIS A 31 16.44 -13.28 -5.29
N GLU A 32 15.68 -13.05 -4.22
CA GLU A 32 16.10 -13.35 -2.85
C GLU A 32 14.97 -14.11 -2.11
N PRO A 33 14.84 -15.43 -2.36
CA PRO A 33 13.77 -16.22 -1.81
C PRO A 33 13.82 -16.24 -0.28
N PHE A 34 12.67 -16.00 0.33
CA PHE A 34 12.53 -16.17 1.77
C PHE A 34 12.30 -17.66 2.08
N HIS A 35 13.27 -18.28 2.77
CA HIS A 35 13.18 -19.69 3.16
C HIS A 35 12.63 -19.82 4.59
N GLY A 36 11.52 -20.53 4.76
CA GLY A 36 11.08 -21.02 6.09
C GLY A 36 9.83 -20.37 6.71
N ALA A 37 9.13 -19.46 6.04
CA ALA A 37 7.85 -18.92 6.52
C ALA A 37 6.76 -18.95 5.44
N GLU A 38 5.50 -18.92 5.89
CA GLU A 38 4.35 -18.69 5.02
C GLU A 38 4.44 -17.30 4.37
N LYS A 39 4.13 -17.24 3.07
CA LYS A 39 4.10 -15.99 2.30
C LYS A 39 2.87 -15.15 2.67
N ILE A 40 2.94 -14.45 3.78
CA ILE A 40 1.87 -13.55 4.24
C ILE A 40 2.10 -12.13 3.73
N ALA A 41 1.10 -11.56 3.07
CA ALA A 41 1.05 -10.16 2.67
C ALA A 41 -0.12 -9.42 3.34
N VAL A 42 0.07 -8.14 3.64
CA VAL A 42 -1.01 -7.21 4.00
C VAL A 42 -1.24 -6.28 2.80
N ASP A 43 -2.47 -6.12 2.37
CA ASP A 43 -2.85 -5.15 1.33
C ASP A 43 -3.70 -4.03 1.93
N LEU A 44 -3.12 -2.85 2.13
CA LEU A 44 -3.75 -1.69 2.76
C LEU A 44 -4.37 -0.77 1.70
N GLY A 45 -5.68 -0.62 1.75
CA GLY A 45 -6.46 0.07 0.72
C GLY A 45 -6.59 -0.79 -0.54
N CYS A 46 -7.04 -2.04 -0.39
CA CYS A 46 -7.04 -3.04 -1.46
C CYS A 46 -7.97 -2.69 -2.64
N GLY A 47 -8.94 -1.79 -2.45
CA GLY A 47 -9.85 -1.32 -3.48
C GLY A 47 -10.54 -2.45 -4.24
N ALA A 48 -10.55 -2.36 -5.57
CA ALA A 48 -11.16 -3.38 -6.44
C ALA A 48 -10.39 -4.72 -6.52
N GLY A 49 -9.27 -4.83 -5.79
CA GLY A 49 -8.56 -6.11 -5.57
C GLY A 49 -7.42 -6.44 -6.52
N GLY A 50 -6.99 -5.55 -7.42
CA GLY A 50 -5.95 -5.88 -8.42
C GLY A 50 -4.64 -6.41 -7.81
N ASP A 51 -4.13 -5.71 -6.79
CA ASP A 51 -2.93 -6.11 -6.05
C ASP A 51 -3.17 -7.37 -5.21
N CYS A 52 -4.26 -7.39 -4.42
CA CYS A 52 -4.69 -8.54 -3.62
C CYS A 52 -4.80 -9.84 -4.45
N LEU A 53 -5.48 -9.81 -5.59
CA LEU A 53 -5.69 -10.98 -6.45
C LEU A 53 -4.39 -11.47 -7.09
N SER A 54 -3.51 -10.54 -7.45
CA SER A 54 -2.19 -10.87 -7.99
C SER A 54 -1.34 -11.60 -6.93
N LEU A 55 -1.40 -11.17 -5.67
CA LEU A 55 -0.74 -11.83 -4.56
C LEU A 55 -1.29 -13.25 -4.31
N LEU A 56 -2.62 -13.40 -4.25
CA LEU A 56 -3.28 -14.70 -4.07
C LEU A 56 -2.92 -15.68 -5.19
N THR A 57 -2.91 -15.20 -6.44
CA THR A 57 -2.53 -16.02 -7.62
C THR A 57 -1.06 -16.46 -7.55
N ALA A 58 -0.18 -15.62 -6.97
CA ALA A 58 1.23 -15.95 -6.73
C ALA A 58 1.46 -16.83 -5.49
N GLY A 59 0.40 -17.35 -4.87
CA GLY A 59 0.47 -18.28 -3.73
C GLY A 59 0.73 -17.60 -2.38
N TRP A 60 0.42 -16.31 -2.24
CA TRP A 60 0.48 -15.61 -0.97
C TRP A 60 -0.84 -15.74 -0.20
N SER A 61 -0.76 -15.81 1.13
CA SER A 61 -1.89 -15.56 2.02
C SER A 61 -2.00 -14.05 2.25
N VAL A 62 -3.18 -13.45 2.05
CA VAL A 62 -3.38 -12.00 2.05
C VAL A 62 -4.35 -11.56 3.16
N PHE A 63 -3.95 -10.55 3.93
CA PHE A 63 -4.81 -9.78 4.81
C PHE A 63 -5.15 -8.44 4.15
N ALA A 64 -6.32 -8.33 3.54
CA ALA A 64 -6.77 -7.16 2.80
C ALA A 64 -7.59 -6.21 3.69
N VAL A 65 -7.30 -4.92 3.63
CA VAL A 65 -7.99 -3.88 4.39
C VAL A 65 -8.48 -2.80 3.44
N ASP A 66 -9.72 -2.39 3.60
CA ASP A 66 -10.26 -1.20 2.94
C ASP A 66 -11.29 -0.54 3.85
N LYS A 67 -11.50 0.77 3.73
CA LYS A 67 -12.54 1.46 4.51
C LYS A 67 -13.93 1.20 3.92
N GLU A 68 -14.02 0.75 2.67
CA GLU A 68 -15.25 0.67 1.90
C GLU A 68 -15.78 -0.76 1.86
N PRO A 69 -16.96 -1.05 2.44
CA PRO A 69 -17.53 -2.40 2.45
C PRO A 69 -17.71 -3.00 1.06
N GLU A 70 -18.04 -2.17 0.05
CA GLU A 70 -18.21 -2.61 -1.34
C GLU A 70 -16.88 -3.07 -1.97
N ALA A 71 -15.75 -2.45 -1.60
CA ALA A 71 -14.43 -2.89 -2.03
C ALA A 71 -14.10 -4.27 -1.45
N ILE A 72 -14.34 -4.48 -0.16
CA ILE A 72 -14.12 -5.78 0.49
C ILE A 72 -15.00 -6.87 -0.13
N ARG A 73 -16.29 -6.62 -0.35
CA ARG A 73 -17.18 -7.59 -1.02
C ARG A 73 -16.67 -7.95 -2.41
N THR A 74 -16.25 -6.96 -3.19
CA THR A 74 -15.68 -7.18 -4.53
C THR A 74 -14.43 -8.07 -4.48
N VAL A 75 -13.54 -7.84 -3.51
CA VAL A 75 -12.34 -8.66 -3.33
C VAL A 75 -12.71 -10.09 -2.96
N GLU A 76 -13.62 -10.29 -2.01
CA GLU A 76 -14.08 -11.62 -1.59
C GLU A 76 -14.71 -12.42 -2.73
N GLU A 77 -15.58 -11.79 -3.52
CA GLU A 77 -16.22 -12.41 -4.68
C GLU A 77 -15.20 -12.84 -5.73
N LYS A 78 -14.27 -11.95 -6.11
CA LYS A 78 -13.23 -12.27 -7.09
C LYS A 78 -12.22 -13.30 -6.59
N ALA A 79 -11.93 -13.28 -5.29
CA ALA A 79 -10.98 -14.17 -4.64
C ALA A 79 -11.59 -15.49 -4.17
N ALA A 80 -12.85 -15.80 -4.51
CA ALA A 80 -13.52 -17.02 -4.09
C ALA A 80 -12.70 -18.32 -4.32
N PRO A 81 -11.95 -18.49 -5.44
CA PRO A 81 -11.08 -19.66 -5.62
C PRO A 81 -9.92 -19.76 -4.61
N HIS A 82 -9.56 -18.65 -3.96
CA HIS A 82 -8.48 -18.51 -2.98
C HIS A 82 -8.98 -18.16 -1.58
N ALA A 83 -10.26 -18.41 -1.27
CA ALA A 83 -10.89 -17.96 -0.02
C ALA A 83 -10.13 -18.39 1.26
N ASN A 84 -9.51 -19.57 1.27
CA ASN A 84 -8.72 -20.06 2.42
C ASN A 84 -7.43 -19.26 2.67
N HIS A 85 -6.97 -18.50 1.67
CA HIS A 85 -5.78 -17.65 1.73
C HIS A 85 -6.11 -16.17 1.87
N LEU A 86 -7.38 -15.80 1.96
CA LEU A 86 -7.81 -14.42 2.10
C LEU A 86 -8.44 -14.17 3.46
N LYS A 87 -8.00 -13.12 4.14
CA LYS A 87 -8.69 -12.50 5.28
C LYS A 87 -8.95 -11.04 4.96
N THR A 88 -10.13 -10.55 5.29
CA THR A 88 -10.55 -9.17 4.99
C THR A 88 -10.88 -8.40 6.26
N ARG A 89 -10.74 -7.08 6.21
CA ARG A 89 -11.19 -6.16 7.26
C ARG A 89 -11.70 -4.87 6.63
N VAL A 90 -12.97 -4.54 6.91
CA VAL A 90 -13.49 -3.19 6.68
C VAL A 90 -13.00 -2.29 7.82
N SER A 91 -12.18 -1.29 7.54
CA SER A 91 -11.64 -0.39 8.57
C SER A 91 -11.05 0.88 7.97
N LEU A 92 -11.27 2.02 8.64
CA LEU A 92 -10.49 3.23 8.40
C LEU A 92 -9.05 3.00 8.86
N PHE A 93 -8.08 3.63 8.20
CA PHE A 93 -6.69 3.51 8.62
C PHE A 93 -6.45 4.00 10.04
N GLU A 94 -7.19 5.03 10.47
CA GLU A 94 -7.11 5.62 11.81
C GLU A 94 -7.61 4.69 12.92
N GLU A 95 -8.36 3.64 12.57
CA GLU A 95 -8.90 2.66 13.51
C GLU A 95 -8.03 1.40 13.60
N ILE A 96 -7.01 1.27 12.75
CA ILE A 96 -6.11 0.13 12.77
C ILE A 96 -5.24 0.19 14.03
N GLN A 97 -5.42 -0.78 14.91
CA GLN A 97 -4.60 -0.94 16.12
C GLN A 97 -3.45 -1.94 15.94
N SER A 98 -3.62 -2.92 15.04
CA SER A 98 -2.64 -3.94 14.75
C SER A 98 -2.82 -4.53 13.34
N LEU A 99 -1.73 -5.09 12.84
CA LEU A 99 -1.65 -5.85 11.60
C LEU A 99 -0.93 -7.18 11.87
N PRO A 100 -1.25 -8.26 11.15
CA PRO A 100 -0.52 -9.51 11.28
C PRO A 100 0.93 -9.32 10.86
N THR A 101 1.84 -10.10 11.44
CA THR A 101 3.22 -10.18 10.95
C THR A 101 3.22 -10.66 9.50
N ALA A 102 3.91 -9.94 8.63
CA ALA A 102 3.89 -10.17 7.20
C ALA A 102 5.28 -10.05 6.57
N LEU A 103 5.47 -10.79 5.49
CA LEU A 103 6.62 -10.67 4.61
C LEU A 103 6.51 -9.45 3.71
N LEU A 104 5.30 -9.06 3.34
CA LEU A 104 5.04 -7.90 2.50
C LEU A 104 3.90 -7.07 3.08
N VAL A 105 4.08 -5.76 3.14
CA VAL A 105 2.96 -4.82 3.23
C VAL A 105 2.90 -4.04 1.92
N ASN A 106 1.78 -4.20 1.20
CA ASN A 106 1.43 -3.42 0.02
C ASN A 106 0.48 -2.28 0.41
N ALA A 107 0.74 -1.08 -0.11
CA ALA A 107 -0.11 0.08 0.10
C ALA A 107 -0.05 1.01 -1.12
N SER A 108 -0.54 0.49 -2.25
CA SER A 108 -0.49 1.20 -3.53
C SER A 108 -1.50 2.34 -3.58
N LEU A 109 -1.00 3.58 -3.58
CA LEU A 109 -1.83 4.80 -3.69
C LEU A 109 -2.92 4.90 -2.61
N SER A 110 -2.66 4.42 -1.40
CA SER A 110 -3.67 4.35 -0.32
C SER A 110 -3.31 5.16 0.91
N LEU A 111 -2.07 5.05 1.42
CA LEU A 111 -1.66 5.72 2.66
C LEU A 111 -1.85 7.25 2.70
N PRO A 112 -1.71 8.01 1.60
CA PRO A 112 -1.97 9.45 1.63
C PRO A 112 -3.39 9.85 2.04
N PHE A 113 -4.35 8.91 2.01
CA PHE A 113 -5.73 9.14 2.46
C PHE A 113 -5.94 8.92 3.96
N CYS A 114 -4.91 8.50 4.70
CA CYS A 114 -4.93 8.56 6.16
C CYS A 114 -4.73 10.01 6.62
N ARG A 115 -5.51 10.44 7.62
CA ARG A 115 -5.39 11.78 8.18
C ARG A 115 -4.00 12.04 8.80
N PRO A 116 -3.44 13.26 8.65
CA PRO A 116 -2.12 13.59 9.16
C PRO A 116 -1.89 13.27 10.64
N GLU A 117 -2.91 13.45 11.49
CA GLU A 117 -2.81 13.23 12.94
C GLU A 117 -2.62 11.76 13.31
N ALA A 118 -3.11 10.85 12.46
CA ALA A 118 -3.03 9.41 12.68
C ALA A 118 -1.92 8.72 11.86
N PHE A 119 -1.43 9.39 10.81
CA PHE A 119 -0.51 8.81 9.83
C PHE A 119 0.76 8.23 10.47
N HIS A 120 1.38 8.96 11.40
CA HIS A 120 2.61 8.49 12.04
C HIS A 120 2.37 7.24 12.92
N THR A 121 1.21 7.16 13.56
CA THR A 121 0.79 5.98 14.35
C THR A 121 0.54 4.79 13.42
N LEU A 122 -0.19 4.99 12.32
CA LEU A 122 -0.39 3.96 11.29
C LEU A 122 0.95 3.47 10.74
N TRP A 123 1.87 4.38 10.40
CA TRP A 123 3.18 4.00 9.87
C TRP A 123 3.98 3.13 10.84
N LYS A 124 3.94 3.44 12.14
CA LYS A 124 4.58 2.57 13.16
C LYS A 124 4.00 1.17 13.15
N ILE A 125 2.68 1.03 13.02
CA ILE A 125 2.00 -0.27 12.94
C ILE A 125 2.47 -1.02 11.68
N VAL A 126 2.43 -0.38 10.52
CA VAL A 126 2.91 -0.93 9.24
C VAL A 126 4.37 -1.37 9.32
N ALA A 127 5.26 -0.49 9.78
CA ALA A 127 6.67 -0.79 9.88
C ALA A 127 6.95 -1.93 10.87
N SER A 128 6.18 -2.01 11.97
CA SER A 128 6.31 -3.07 12.98
C SER A 128 5.82 -4.44 12.48
N SER A 129 4.78 -4.47 11.65
CA SER A 129 4.18 -5.72 11.14
C SER A 129 5.05 -6.38 10.07
N ILE A 130 5.87 -5.63 9.37
CA ILE A 130 6.84 -6.19 8.42
C ILE A 130 7.93 -6.92 9.22
N GLN A 131 8.16 -8.19 8.93
CA GLN A 131 9.26 -8.93 9.58
C GLN A 131 10.63 -8.53 9.00
N PRO A 132 11.74 -8.69 9.74
CA PRO A 132 13.08 -8.53 9.17
C PRO A 132 13.25 -9.35 7.88
N GLY A 133 13.83 -8.74 6.85
CA GLY A 133 13.92 -9.34 5.51
C GLY A 133 12.65 -9.20 4.65
N GLY A 134 11.51 -8.86 5.26
CA GLY A 134 10.28 -8.50 4.57
C GLY A 134 10.35 -7.11 3.92
N ARG A 135 9.33 -6.75 3.15
CA ARG A 135 9.30 -5.55 2.32
C ARG A 135 8.05 -4.70 2.55
N PHE A 136 8.19 -3.40 2.40
CA PHE A 136 7.11 -2.47 2.11
C PHE A 136 7.10 -2.19 0.61
N ALA A 137 5.92 -2.08 0.01
CA ALA A 137 5.71 -1.59 -1.36
C ALA A 137 4.52 -0.63 -1.38
N GLY A 138 4.69 0.57 -1.94
CA GLY A 138 3.56 1.51 -1.98
C GLY A 138 3.91 2.89 -2.52
N THR A 139 2.91 3.77 -2.44
CA THR A 139 3.01 5.15 -2.91
C THR A 139 2.67 6.13 -1.80
N LEU A 140 3.46 7.20 -1.70
CA LEU A 140 3.24 8.34 -0.79
C LEU A 140 3.05 9.61 -1.63
N PHE A 141 2.31 10.59 -1.13
CA PHE A 141 2.20 11.90 -1.79
C PHE A 141 3.20 12.88 -1.19
N GLY A 142 3.72 13.72 -2.07
CA GLY A 142 4.69 14.73 -1.72
C GLY A 142 4.06 16.10 -1.47
N ASP A 143 4.73 16.95 -0.72
CA ASP A 143 4.27 18.29 -0.32
C ASP A 143 3.99 19.27 -1.47
N ARG A 144 4.65 19.11 -2.62
CA ARG A 144 4.36 19.84 -3.88
C ARG A 144 3.17 19.32 -4.70
N ASP A 145 2.41 18.35 -4.20
CA ASP A 145 1.26 17.80 -4.95
C ASP A 145 0.13 18.85 -5.03
N GLU A 146 -0.61 18.90 -6.14
CA GLU A 146 -1.74 19.84 -6.26
C GLU A 146 -2.77 19.69 -5.14
N TRP A 147 -2.94 18.47 -4.61
CA TRP A 147 -3.86 18.19 -3.52
C TRP A 147 -3.30 18.53 -2.14
N SER A 148 -2.07 19.03 -2.03
CA SER A 148 -1.41 19.34 -0.75
C SER A 148 -2.19 20.29 0.15
N ALA A 149 -3.06 21.13 -0.42
CA ALA A 149 -3.97 22.00 0.33
C ALA A 149 -5.10 21.24 1.08
N ASN A 150 -5.30 19.95 0.81
CA ASN A 150 -6.32 19.13 1.47
C ASN A 150 -5.82 18.63 2.84
N THR A 151 -6.32 19.24 3.90
CA THR A 151 -5.95 18.93 5.29
C THR A 151 -6.42 17.56 5.79
N ALA A 152 -7.31 16.89 5.06
CA ALA A 152 -7.75 15.53 5.39
C ALA A 152 -6.82 14.44 4.83
N MET A 153 -5.76 14.82 4.11
CA MET A 153 -4.81 13.92 3.47
C MET A 153 -3.39 14.20 3.95
N THR A 154 -2.53 13.19 3.87
CA THR A 154 -1.12 13.30 4.27
C THR A 154 -0.22 13.51 3.06
N PHE A 155 0.62 14.55 3.13
CA PHE A 155 1.65 14.87 2.17
C PHE A 155 2.99 15.01 2.89
N LEU A 156 4.07 14.54 2.27
CA LEU A 156 5.38 14.39 2.90
C LEU A 156 6.47 15.07 2.08
N SER A 157 7.39 15.76 2.73
CA SER A 157 8.69 16.09 2.14
C SER A 157 9.52 14.83 1.91
N VAL A 158 10.48 14.91 0.99
CA VAL A 158 11.40 13.80 0.70
C VAL A 158 12.17 13.35 1.96
N ASP A 159 12.57 14.30 2.82
CA ASP A 159 13.27 14.02 4.08
C ASP A 159 12.39 13.24 5.07
N GLN A 160 11.10 13.58 5.16
CA GLN A 160 10.15 12.82 5.98
C GLN A 160 9.99 11.39 5.47
N VAL A 161 9.95 11.19 4.15
CA VAL A 161 9.91 9.85 3.56
C VAL A 161 11.18 9.07 3.91
N TYR A 162 12.38 9.63 3.70
CA TYR A 162 13.61 8.95 4.08
C TYR A 162 13.67 8.64 5.59
N GLY A 163 13.20 9.56 6.45
CA GLY A 163 13.10 9.34 7.89
C GLY A 163 12.19 8.16 8.28
N MET A 164 11.04 8.03 7.61
CA MET A 164 10.11 6.90 7.80
C MET A 164 10.77 5.54 7.53
N PHE A 165 11.67 5.48 6.56
CA PHE A 165 12.36 4.27 6.11
C PHE A 165 13.75 4.07 6.73
N SER A 166 14.09 4.78 7.82
CA SER A 166 15.39 4.65 8.50
C SER A 166 15.73 3.22 8.97
N GLY A 167 14.72 2.40 9.28
CA GLY A 167 14.87 0.96 9.60
C GLY A 167 14.80 0.02 8.38
N PHE A 168 14.90 0.56 7.17
CA PHE A 168 14.74 -0.18 5.92
C PHE A 168 15.89 0.15 4.96
N LYS A 169 16.26 -0.82 4.13
CA LYS A 169 17.05 -0.60 2.92
C LYS A 169 16.11 -0.21 1.80
N MET A 170 16.30 0.99 1.25
CA MET A 170 15.56 1.45 0.08
C MET A 170 16.02 0.67 -1.17
N GLU A 171 15.19 -0.24 -1.68
CA GLU A 171 15.50 -1.05 -2.87
C GLU A 171 14.96 -0.42 -4.16
N HIS A 172 13.91 0.37 -4.03
CA HIS A 172 13.38 1.22 -5.10
C HIS A 172 12.83 2.52 -4.51
N PHE A 173 13.21 3.63 -5.13
CA PHE A 173 12.67 4.95 -4.86
C PHE A 173 12.53 5.68 -6.18
N HIS A 174 11.33 6.19 -6.47
CA HIS A 174 11.07 7.01 -7.64
C HIS A 174 10.16 8.16 -7.24
N GLU A 175 10.68 9.38 -7.38
CA GLU A 175 9.93 10.61 -7.22
C GLU A 175 9.32 11.01 -8.56
N ARG A 176 8.02 11.25 -8.56
CA ARG A 176 7.27 11.81 -9.68
C ARG A 176 6.90 13.23 -9.32
N ASP A 177 7.24 14.19 -10.17
CA ASP A 177 6.91 15.61 -10.02
C ASP A 177 6.58 16.21 -11.41
N GLU A 178 5.32 16.08 -11.83
CA GLU A 178 4.88 16.42 -13.19
C GLU A 178 3.36 16.58 -13.30
N MET A 179 2.89 17.21 -14.38
CA MET A 179 1.48 17.15 -14.78
C MET A 179 1.11 15.76 -15.27
N GLY A 180 -0.08 15.28 -14.91
CA GLY A 180 -0.63 14.06 -15.52
C GLY A 180 -2.02 13.68 -15.04
N PRO A 181 -2.61 12.64 -15.64
CA PRO A 181 -4.01 12.32 -15.45
C PRO A 181 -4.30 11.77 -14.05
N THR A 182 -5.48 12.09 -13.55
CA THR A 182 -6.13 11.40 -12.43
C THR A 182 -7.11 10.36 -12.97
N ALA A 183 -7.45 9.36 -12.15
CA ALA A 183 -8.44 8.35 -12.54
C ALA A 183 -9.83 8.94 -12.81
N THR A 184 -10.15 10.10 -12.24
CA THR A 184 -11.54 10.59 -12.11
C THR A 184 -11.77 12.04 -12.53
N ALA A 185 -10.74 12.89 -12.60
CA ALA A 185 -10.93 14.34 -12.68
C ALA A 185 -9.88 15.06 -13.55
N GLY A 186 -9.54 14.51 -14.71
CA GLY A 186 -8.59 15.14 -15.65
C GLY A 186 -7.16 15.19 -15.11
N ASP A 187 -6.34 16.05 -15.68
CA ASP A 187 -4.94 16.20 -15.29
C ASP A 187 -4.78 17.06 -14.03
N LYS A 188 -3.76 16.76 -13.24
CA LYS A 188 -3.32 17.55 -12.09
C LYS A 188 -1.80 17.55 -12.00
N HIS A 189 -1.25 18.45 -11.18
CA HIS A 189 0.15 18.35 -10.76
C HIS A 189 0.30 17.20 -9.75
N TRP A 190 1.08 16.18 -10.12
CA TRP A 190 1.43 15.06 -9.25
C TRP A 190 2.78 15.31 -8.59
N HIS A 191 2.83 15.17 -7.26
CA HIS A 191 4.07 14.98 -6.54
C HIS A 191 3.93 13.73 -5.66
N SER A 192 4.71 12.69 -5.93
CA SER A 192 4.56 11.39 -5.27
C SER A 192 5.83 10.57 -5.27
N TYR A 193 5.95 9.69 -4.29
CA TYR A 193 7.08 8.77 -4.15
C TYR A 193 6.59 7.33 -4.26
N SER A 194 7.13 6.59 -5.22
CA SER A 194 6.96 5.14 -5.33
C SER A 194 8.12 4.46 -4.62
N VAL A 195 7.80 3.61 -3.65
CA VAL A 195 8.78 3.02 -2.72
C VAL A 195 8.67 1.51 -2.69
N VAL A 196 9.81 0.82 -2.77
CA VAL A 196 9.98 -0.55 -2.30
C VAL A 196 11.16 -0.56 -1.35
N ALA A 197 10.94 -1.00 -0.12
CA ALA A 197 11.96 -0.96 0.93
C ALA A 197 11.96 -2.25 1.75
N LYS A 198 13.14 -2.84 1.94
CA LYS A 198 13.33 -4.08 2.69
C LYS A 198 13.69 -3.76 4.14
N LYS A 199 12.98 -4.36 5.09
CA LYS A 199 13.27 -4.18 6.52
C LYS A 199 14.61 -4.84 6.86
N ILE A 200 15.51 -4.09 7.46
CA ILE A 200 16.81 -4.62 7.87
C ILE A 200 16.66 -5.48 9.14
N HIS A 201 17.55 -6.46 9.30
CA HIS A 201 17.66 -7.15 10.59
C HIS A 201 18.17 -6.15 11.63
N PRO A 202 17.57 -6.11 12.83
CA PRO A 202 18.19 -5.41 13.94
C PRO A 202 19.61 -5.96 14.08
N THR A 203 20.62 -5.11 13.94
CA THR A 203 21.98 -5.50 14.31
C THR A 203 21.92 -5.91 15.77
N GLN A 204 22.22 -7.17 16.08
CA GLN A 204 22.46 -7.59 17.46
C GLN A 204 23.63 -6.73 17.96
N LYS A 205 23.34 -5.86 18.93
CA LYS A 205 24.37 -5.18 19.72
C LYS A 205 24.88 -6.15 20.77
#